data_AF-A0A024UAX4-F1
#
_entry.id   AF-A0A024UAX4-F1
#
_cell.length_a   1.000
_cell.length_b   1.000
_cell.length_c   1.000
_cell.angle_alpha   90.00
_cell.angle_beta   90.00
_cell.angle_gamma   90.00
#
_symmetry.space_group_name_H-M   'P 1'
#
loop_
_entity.id
_entity.type
_entity.pdbx_description
1 polymer ?
#
loop_
_entity_poly.entity_id
_entity_poly.type
_entity_poly.pdbx_seq_one_letter_code
_entity_poly.pdbx_strand_id
1 'polypeptide(L)'
;MRGRRVATLTWRGSTGVRRWSSVSGDIYAQKLQHHLLDGEFHAAMDMYKLTTKETPKSLQNVMALIEQLAAKKDAARVQRSTIAFFLKQQRILASPLLAAYNDLDVVPPPPAFREMLLFLVQASDLPRIVQALHMALEHRIPIAADAFHQCFLLGRDEEYEDSAVEGTTADEFDCRIFTSLFSRCCAAGLVAPMSYPGLGDSILSACFRRGILDEAVACIAQLPPGSVQDVVHQLMLAIVQTSSDFTASKVAATRQALYESLVSFYKYHDRTYAWHIFQLMEQHHLTLPPRLLNDIALSVLKQGARKDAVDAVVDHAIRHHIHVDDSVYSAGLDQPNAPLDWAHRLLEANQHGMPLSSALLADAVVKALCHEGYDLASELYAILLCQNEGQPAHSDHAMLHLTMQTLDEARRRNGEDTASQQLIVDALLRRQEERVMELFHLLAVPERASRIDSPLLEALLPAAPTAKDAAALFRHSNTHNIPLSAAAVEACLTKFAAQAHQDLIACVRGVVTANLVPTTVALQTLLDAAVRGIDSAIPLEARDCGGTVAPDGAAPPL
;
A
#
# COMPACT_ATOMS: atom_id res chain seq x y z
N MET A 1 -28.88 4.78 -5.64
CA MET A 1 -29.08 3.72 -6.66
C MET A 1 -27.77 3.46 -7.39
N ARG A 2 -27.09 2.35 -7.09
CA ARG A 2 -26.10 1.66 -7.94
C ARG A 2 -25.88 0.29 -7.31
N GLY A 3 -26.26 -0.75 -8.05
CA GLY A 3 -26.41 -2.11 -7.57
C GLY A 3 -25.08 -2.82 -7.37
N ARG A 4 -24.96 -3.50 -6.22
CA ARG A 4 -23.97 -4.55 -5.97
C ARG A 4 -24.21 -5.69 -6.96
N ARG A 5 -23.24 -5.93 -7.86
CA ARG A 5 -23.16 -7.20 -8.59
C ARG A 5 -22.49 -8.20 -7.66
N VAL A 6 -23.30 -8.99 -6.97
CA VAL A 6 -22.88 -10.25 -6.36
C VAL A 6 -22.65 -11.21 -7.52
N ALA A 7 -21.42 -11.68 -7.69
CA ALA A 7 -21.11 -12.76 -8.62
C ALA A 7 -21.72 -14.06 -8.06
N THR A 8 -22.94 -14.38 -8.50
CA THR A 8 -23.57 -15.68 -8.29
C THR A 8 -22.81 -16.73 -9.09
N LEU A 9 -21.94 -17.48 -8.42
CA LEU A 9 -21.44 -18.76 -8.90
C LEU A 9 -22.61 -19.73 -9.00
N THR A 10 -23.21 -19.79 -10.18
CA THR A 10 -24.22 -20.78 -10.54
C THR A 10 -23.52 -22.11 -10.80
N TRP A 11 -23.69 -23.07 -9.89
CA TRP A 11 -23.35 -24.46 -10.13
C TRP A 11 -24.25 -25.01 -11.25
N ARG A 12 -23.72 -25.06 -12.48
CA ARG A 12 -24.22 -25.94 -13.55
C ARG A 12 -23.52 -27.29 -13.39
N GLY A 13 -24.23 -28.28 -12.89
CA GLY A 13 -23.69 -29.63 -12.73
C GLY A 13 -24.63 -30.63 -12.10
N SER A 14 -25.85 -30.81 -12.64
CA SER A 14 -26.56 -32.08 -12.49
C SER A 14 -27.16 -32.47 -13.83
N THR A 15 -26.40 -33.28 -14.57
CA THR A 15 -26.94 -34.10 -15.65
C THR A 15 -28.09 -34.93 -15.12
N GLY A 16 -29.23 -34.83 -15.80
CA GLY A 16 -30.45 -35.54 -15.43
C GLY A 16 -30.24 -37.05 -15.46
N VAL A 17 -30.19 -37.67 -14.28
CA VAL A 17 -30.47 -39.09 -14.13
C VAL A 17 -31.97 -39.21 -13.90
N ARG A 18 -32.74 -39.35 -14.99
CA ARG A 18 -34.08 -39.95 -14.90
C ARG A 18 -33.90 -41.42 -14.55
N ARG A 19 -33.80 -41.72 -13.26
CA ARG A 19 -34.08 -43.07 -12.74
C ARG A 19 -35.55 -43.08 -12.34
N TRP A 20 -36.31 -44.00 -12.92
CA TRP A 20 -37.65 -44.33 -12.46
C TRP A 20 -37.55 -44.83 -11.01
N SER A 21 -37.86 -43.98 -10.04
CA SER A 21 -38.16 -44.38 -8.66
C SER A 21 -39.64 -44.72 -8.57
N SER A 22 -39.98 -45.75 -7.79
CA SER A 22 -41.35 -46.11 -7.49
C SER A 22 -42.07 -44.93 -6.83
N VAL A 23 -43.18 -44.49 -7.42
CA VAL A 23 -44.08 -43.42 -6.92
C VAL A 23 -44.40 -43.57 -5.42
N SER A 24 -44.44 -44.79 -4.91
CA SER A 24 -44.68 -45.10 -3.49
C SER A 24 -43.57 -44.62 -2.54
N GLY A 25 -42.30 -44.75 -2.92
CA GLY A 25 -41.15 -44.36 -2.07
C GLY A 25 -41.05 -42.85 -1.88
N ASP A 26 -41.45 -42.07 -2.90
CA ASP A 26 -41.49 -40.61 -2.83
C ASP A 26 -42.62 -40.11 -1.91
N ILE A 27 -43.76 -40.82 -1.87
CA ILE A 27 -44.89 -40.48 -0.98
C ILE A 27 -44.52 -40.73 0.49
N TYR A 28 -43.84 -41.84 0.80
CA TYR A 28 -43.40 -42.13 2.17
C TYR A 28 -42.33 -41.14 2.64
N ALA A 29 -41.39 -40.78 1.77
CA ALA A 29 -40.39 -39.76 2.07
C ALA A 29 -41.03 -38.40 2.39
N GLN A 30 -42.02 -37.97 1.60
CA GLN A 30 -42.75 -36.71 1.82
C GLN A 30 -43.54 -36.72 3.12
N LYS A 31 -44.24 -37.82 3.43
CA LYS A 31 -44.99 -37.95 4.69
C LYS A 31 -44.07 -37.97 5.90
N LEU A 32 -42.96 -38.70 5.82
CA LEU A 32 -41.95 -38.72 6.88
C LEU A 32 -41.39 -37.31 7.12
N GLN A 33 -41.05 -36.60 6.04
CA GLN A 33 -40.59 -35.21 6.14
C GLN A 33 -41.65 -34.31 6.76
N HIS A 34 -42.93 -34.50 6.46
CA HIS A 34 -44.04 -33.75 7.07
C HIS A 34 -44.12 -33.96 8.59
N HIS A 35 -44.15 -35.22 9.06
CA HIS A 35 -44.16 -35.52 10.51
C HIS A 35 -42.95 -34.93 11.24
N LEU A 36 -41.77 -34.94 10.61
CA LEU A 36 -40.57 -34.31 11.17
C LEU A 36 -40.71 -32.79 11.27
N LEU A 37 -41.26 -32.12 10.26
CA LEU A 37 -41.42 -30.67 10.23
C LEU A 37 -42.47 -30.18 11.25
N ASP A 38 -43.48 -30.99 11.54
CA ASP A 38 -44.53 -30.74 12.53
C ASP A 38 -44.11 -31.05 13.98
N GLY A 39 -42.96 -31.72 14.16
CA GLY A 39 -42.45 -32.10 15.47
C GLY A 39 -43.05 -33.39 16.03
N GLU A 40 -43.72 -34.19 15.20
CA GLU A 40 -44.32 -35.47 15.56
C GLU A 40 -43.28 -36.61 15.52
N PHE A 41 -42.28 -36.55 16.41
CA PHE A 41 -41.11 -37.43 16.36
C PHE A 41 -41.43 -38.92 16.53
N HIS A 42 -42.41 -39.27 17.37
CA HIS A 42 -42.84 -40.66 17.53
C HIS A 42 -43.52 -41.20 16.28
N ALA A 43 -44.42 -40.43 15.66
CA ALA A 43 -45.07 -40.81 14.41
C ALA A 43 -44.06 -40.95 13.26
N ALA A 44 -43.09 -40.03 13.18
CA ALA A 44 -42.00 -40.13 12.22
C ALA A 44 -41.14 -41.39 12.43
N MET A 45 -40.84 -41.74 13.68
CA MET A 45 -40.03 -42.92 14.00
C MET A 45 -40.74 -44.24 13.70
N ASP A 46 -42.03 -44.33 14.02
CA ASP A 46 -42.85 -45.51 13.71
C ASP A 46 -42.97 -45.71 12.20
N MET A 47 -43.17 -44.61 11.44
CA MET A 47 -43.18 -44.65 9.99
C MET A 47 -41.82 -45.06 9.40
N TYR A 48 -40.72 -44.55 9.95
CA TYR A 48 -39.37 -44.86 9.51
C TYR A 48 -39.02 -46.34 9.70
N LYS A 49 -39.41 -46.95 10.84
CA LYS A 49 -39.23 -48.38 11.11
C LYS A 49 -39.95 -49.28 10.12
N LEU A 50 -41.08 -48.82 9.58
CA LEU A 50 -41.89 -49.57 8.60
C LEU A 50 -41.39 -49.41 7.16
N THR A 51 -40.69 -48.31 6.83
CA THR A 51 -40.40 -47.89 5.45
C THR A 51 -38.92 -47.67 5.16
N THR A 52 -38.02 -48.15 6.03
CA THR A 52 -36.58 -47.83 6.02
C THR A 52 -35.89 -48.07 4.67
N LYS A 53 -36.32 -49.10 3.91
CA LYS A 53 -35.72 -49.46 2.62
C LYS A 53 -36.10 -48.51 1.47
N GLU A 54 -37.19 -47.76 1.61
CA GLU A 54 -37.74 -46.86 0.59
C GLU A 54 -37.39 -45.39 0.85
N THR A 55 -36.82 -45.08 2.01
CA THR A 55 -36.50 -43.71 2.42
C THR A 55 -35.21 -43.20 1.75
N PRO A 56 -35.16 -41.95 1.28
CA PRO A 56 -33.92 -41.34 0.79
C PRO A 56 -32.82 -41.33 1.86
N LYS A 57 -31.57 -41.57 1.45
CA LYS A 57 -30.40 -41.62 2.36
C LYS A 57 -30.25 -40.37 3.24
N SER A 58 -30.58 -39.19 2.71
CA SER A 58 -30.54 -37.94 3.47
C SER A 58 -31.50 -37.95 4.66
N LEU A 59 -32.73 -38.39 4.45
CA LEU A 59 -33.73 -38.56 5.51
C LEU A 59 -33.36 -39.70 6.48
N GLN A 60 -32.77 -40.79 5.98
CA GLN A 60 -32.25 -41.86 6.85
C GLN A 60 -31.20 -41.34 7.85
N ASN A 61 -30.27 -40.47 7.40
CA ASN A 61 -29.26 -39.88 8.27
C ASN A 61 -29.86 -38.97 9.35
N VAL A 62 -30.87 -38.17 8.99
CA VAL A 62 -31.60 -37.32 9.94
C VAL A 62 -32.37 -38.17 10.95
N MET A 63 -33.02 -39.25 10.50
CA MET A 63 -33.73 -40.18 11.39
C MET A 63 -32.79 -40.90 12.35
N ALA A 64 -31.62 -41.34 11.89
CA ALA A 64 -30.62 -41.97 12.74
C ALA A 64 -30.14 -41.03 13.86
N LEU A 65 -29.91 -39.74 13.54
CA LEU A 65 -29.58 -38.72 14.55
C LEU A 65 -30.71 -38.51 15.55
N ILE A 66 -31.96 -38.42 15.07
CA ILE A 66 -33.13 -38.23 15.93
C ILE A 66 -33.32 -39.43 16.87
N GLU A 67 -33.10 -40.64 16.37
CA GLU A 67 -33.16 -41.88 17.16
C GLU A 67 -32.09 -41.90 18.25
N GLN A 68 -30.83 -41.59 17.91
CA GLN A 68 -29.73 -41.50 18.88
C GLN A 68 -30.00 -40.45 19.97
N LEU A 69 -30.60 -39.32 19.60
CA LEU A 69 -30.96 -38.27 20.54
C LEU A 69 -32.11 -38.67 21.46
N ALA A 70 -33.04 -39.53 21.03
CA ALA A 70 -34.27 -39.84 21.78
C ALA A 70 -34.02 -40.39 23.20
N ALA A 71 -32.86 -40.99 23.44
CA ALA A 71 -32.45 -41.53 24.74
C ALA A 71 -31.67 -40.54 25.62
N LYS A 72 -31.43 -39.30 25.17
CA LYS A 72 -30.57 -38.31 25.85
C LYS A 72 -31.40 -37.24 26.60
N LYS A 73 -30.79 -36.61 27.60
CA LYS A 73 -31.40 -35.46 28.31
C LYS A 73 -31.51 -34.26 27.35
N ASP A 74 -32.62 -33.53 27.39
CA ASP A 74 -32.92 -32.40 26.50
C ASP A 74 -33.01 -32.73 24.99
N ALA A 75 -33.21 -34.02 24.66
CA ALA A 75 -33.35 -34.56 23.31
C ALA A 75 -34.28 -33.75 22.41
N ALA A 76 -35.46 -33.39 22.91
CA ALA A 76 -36.49 -32.72 22.11
C ALA A 76 -36.02 -31.37 21.53
N ARG A 77 -35.18 -30.62 22.26
CA ARG A 77 -34.61 -29.36 21.76
C ARG A 77 -33.61 -29.62 20.64
N VAL A 78 -32.70 -30.57 20.84
CA VAL A 78 -31.64 -30.89 19.87
C VAL A 78 -32.20 -31.60 18.64
N GLN A 79 -33.24 -32.43 18.77
CA GLN A 79 -33.98 -33.02 17.65
C GLN A 79 -34.63 -31.95 16.78
N ARG A 80 -35.29 -30.95 17.40
CA ARG A 80 -35.85 -29.80 16.66
C ARG A 80 -34.76 -29.03 15.91
N SER A 81 -33.62 -28.75 16.55
CA SER A 81 -32.49 -28.08 15.90
C SER A 81 -31.88 -28.92 14.78
N THR A 82 -31.79 -30.24 14.94
CA THR A 82 -31.31 -31.19 13.92
C THR A 82 -32.18 -31.10 12.68
N ILE A 83 -33.51 -31.16 12.86
CA ILE A 83 -34.48 -31.05 11.77
C ILE A 83 -34.44 -29.67 11.13
N ALA A 84 -34.39 -28.62 11.93
CA ALA A 84 -34.30 -27.26 11.43
C ALA A 84 -33.03 -27.03 10.60
N PHE A 85 -31.90 -27.62 11.01
CA PHE A 85 -30.65 -27.54 10.27
C PHE A 85 -30.71 -28.32 8.94
N PHE A 86 -31.07 -29.61 8.96
CA PHE A 86 -31.00 -30.47 7.77
C PHE A 86 -32.20 -30.32 6.82
N LEU A 87 -33.42 -30.14 7.35
CA LEU A 87 -34.64 -30.09 6.53
C LEU A 87 -35.12 -28.67 6.26
N LYS A 88 -34.99 -27.74 7.23
CA LYS A 88 -35.34 -26.32 7.03
C LYS A 88 -34.14 -25.47 6.59
N GLN A 89 -32.96 -26.08 6.43
CA GLN A 89 -31.71 -25.41 6.01
C GLN A 89 -31.34 -24.19 6.86
N GLN A 90 -31.67 -24.21 8.17
CA GLN A 90 -31.31 -23.13 9.09
C GLN A 90 -29.84 -23.22 9.49
N ARG A 91 -28.96 -22.74 8.61
CA ARG A 91 -27.50 -22.94 8.71
C ARG A 91 -26.84 -22.29 9.92
N ILE A 92 -27.47 -21.25 10.47
CA ILE A 92 -27.10 -20.62 11.75
C ILE A 92 -27.03 -21.61 12.92
N LEU A 93 -27.68 -22.78 12.80
CA LEU A 93 -27.68 -23.81 13.83
C LEU A 93 -26.44 -24.70 13.82
N ALA A 94 -25.54 -24.63 12.82
CA ALA A 94 -24.38 -25.53 12.74
C ALA A 94 -23.51 -25.51 14.02
N SER A 95 -23.13 -24.31 14.46
CA SER A 95 -22.29 -24.08 15.65
C SER A 95 -22.94 -24.59 16.95
N PRO A 96 -24.18 -24.19 17.31
CA PRO A 96 -24.82 -24.72 18.52
C PRO A 96 -25.19 -26.21 18.41
N LEU A 97 -25.44 -26.74 17.21
CA LEU A 97 -25.73 -28.16 16.99
C LEU A 97 -24.49 -29.03 17.22
N LEU A 98 -23.32 -28.63 16.71
CA LEU A 98 -22.07 -29.33 16.95
C LEU A 98 -21.74 -29.39 18.44
N ALA A 99 -21.88 -28.26 19.16
CA ALA A 99 -21.68 -28.20 20.59
C ALA A 99 -22.63 -29.15 21.33
N ALA A 100 -23.92 -29.15 20.97
CA ALA A 100 -24.90 -30.04 21.57
C ALA A 100 -24.61 -31.53 21.31
N TYR A 101 -24.14 -31.89 20.11
CA TYR A 101 -23.73 -33.27 19.80
C TYR A 101 -22.52 -33.71 20.61
N ASN A 102 -21.56 -32.80 20.82
CA ASN A 102 -20.41 -33.05 21.68
C ASN A 102 -20.83 -33.26 23.15
N ASP A 103 -21.65 -32.35 23.69
CA ASP A 103 -22.10 -32.40 25.09
C ASP A 103 -22.95 -33.64 25.40
N LEU A 104 -23.72 -34.11 24.40
CA LEU A 104 -24.58 -35.27 24.53
C LEU A 104 -23.90 -36.59 24.12
N ASP A 105 -22.63 -36.56 23.69
CA ASP A 105 -21.89 -37.71 23.17
C ASP A 105 -22.70 -38.44 22.07
N VAL A 106 -23.03 -37.69 21.02
CA VAL A 106 -23.76 -38.16 19.84
C VAL A 106 -22.87 -38.00 18.62
N VAL A 107 -22.58 -39.12 17.96
CA VAL A 107 -21.68 -39.17 16.80
C VAL A 107 -22.49 -39.00 15.51
N PRO A 108 -22.34 -37.87 14.78
CA PRO A 108 -23.08 -37.68 13.54
C PRO A 108 -22.60 -38.63 12.44
N PRO A 109 -23.52 -39.14 11.59
CA PRO A 109 -23.13 -39.97 10.45
C PRO A 109 -22.29 -39.13 9.46
N PRO A 110 -21.34 -39.74 8.72
CA PRO A 110 -20.36 -38.99 7.92
C PRO A 110 -20.94 -37.97 6.92
N PRO A 111 -22.06 -38.25 6.22
CA PRO A 111 -22.68 -37.26 5.33
C PRO A 111 -23.23 -36.03 6.08
N ALA A 112 -23.81 -36.24 7.26
CA ALA A 112 -24.35 -35.16 8.10
C ALA A 112 -23.21 -34.34 8.72
N PHE A 113 -22.14 -35.01 9.16
CA PHE A 113 -20.93 -34.37 9.64
C PHE A 113 -20.27 -33.50 8.56
N ARG A 114 -20.11 -34.01 7.33
CA ARG A 114 -19.58 -33.24 6.18
C ARG A 114 -20.40 -31.97 5.94
N GLU A 115 -21.73 -32.07 5.92
CA GLU A 115 -22.60 -30.90 5.70
C GLU A 115 -22.41 -29.86 6.81
N MET A 116 -22.45 -30.29 8.07
CA MET A 116 -22.21 -29.40 9.22
C MET A 116 -20.84 -28.72 9.14
N LEU A 117 -19.77 -29.47 8.87
CA LEU A 117 -18.41 -28.93 8.74
C LEU A 117 -18.30 -27.89 7.62
N LEU A 118 -18.89 -28.15 6.45
CA LEU A 118 -18.91 -27.18 5.34
C LEU A 118 -19.65 -25.89 5.71
N PHE A 119 -20.72 -25.97 6.50
CA PHE A 119 -21.42 -24.77 6.98
C PHE A 119 -20.61 -23.99 8.02
N LEU A 120 -19.91 -24.67 8.91
CA LEU A 120 -18.99 -24.01 9.85
C LEU A 120 -17.87 -23.29 9.09
N VAL A 121 -17.35 -23.92 8.03
CA VAL A 121 -16.39 -23.32 7.11
C VAL A 121 -16.96 -22.08 6.44
N GLN A 122 -18.15 -22.16 5.84
CA GLN A 122 -18.81 -20.99 5.23
C GLN A 122 -19.11 -19.86 6.21
N ALA A 123 -19.31 -20.17 7.49
CA ALA A 123 -19.53 -19.19 8.54
C ALA A 123 -18.22 -18.65 9.13
N SER A 124 -17.06 -19.14 8.69
CA SER A 124 -15.73 -18.81 9.21
C SER A 124 -15.61 -19.01 10.74
N ASP A 125 -16.32 -19.98 11.32
CA ASP A 125 -16.32 -20.28 12.76
C ASP A 125 -15.14 -21.21 13.12
N LEU A 126 -13.91 -20.65 13.14
CA LEU A 126 -12.66 -21.39 13.34
C LEU A 126 -12.66 -22.29 14.58
N PRO A 127 -13.07 -21.82 15.78
CA PRO A 127 -13.08 -22.65 16.98
C PRO A 127 -13.96 -23.90 16.80
N ARG A 128 -15.10 -23.77 16.12
CA ARG A 128 -16.01 -24.90 15.89
C ARG A 128 -15.55 -25.83 14.77
N ILE A 129 -14.88 -25.31 13.74
CA ILE A 129 -14.25 -26.17 12.73
C ILE A 129 -13.20 -27.06 13.40
N VAL A 130 -12.33 -26.48 14.24
CA VAL A 130 -11.30 -27.22 15.00
C VAL A 130 -11.95 -28.25 15.94
N GLN A 131 -12.99 -27.86 16.66
CA GLN A 131 -13.76 -28.79 17.51
C GLN A 131 -14.34 -29.96 16.69
N ALA A 132 -14.93 -29.69 15.53
CA ALA A 132 -15.50 -30.72 14.67
C ALA A 132 -14.42 -31.71 14.20
N LEU A 133 -13.27 -31.22 13.77
CA LEU A 133 -12.15 -32.07 13.33
C LEU A 133 -11.59 -32.92 14.48
N HIS A 134 -11.53 -32.38 15.70
CA HIS A 134 -11.19 -33.17 16.89
C HIS A 134 -12.22 -34.26 17.19
N MET A 135 -13.51 -33.93 17.13
CA MET A 135 -14.60 -34.92 17.27
C MET A 135 -14.46 -36.03 16.22
N ALA A 136 -14.13 -35.70 14.97
CA ALA A 136 -13.91 -36.69 13.93
C ALA A 136 -12.72 -37.61 14.22
N LEU A 137 -11.62 -37.09 14.78
CA LEU A 137 -10.48 -37.89 15.22
C LEU A 137 -10.84 -38.82 16.39
N GLU A 138 -11.51 -38.29 17.41
CA GLU A 138 -11.90 -39.01 18.62
C GLU A 138 -12.87 -40.15 18.31
N HIS A 139 -13.92 -39.87 17.53
CA HIS A 139 -14.95 -40.85 17.19
C HIS A 139 -14.72 -41.58 15.87
N ARG A 140 -13.55 -41.42 15.24
CA ARG A 140 -13.18 -42.05 13.96
C ARG A 140 -14.19 -41.79 12.83
N ILE A 141 -14.69 -40.57 12.73
CA ILE A 141 -15.64 -40.18 11.68
C ILE A 141 -14.86 -39.91 10.38
N PRO A 142 -15.18 -40.58 9.25
CA PRO A 142 -14.61 -40.23 7.96
C PRO A 142 -14.92 -38.79 7.55
N ILE A 143 -13.89 -38.07 7.11
CA ILE A 143 -13.96 -36.68 6.66
C ILE A 143 -13.77 -36.67 5.15
N ALA A 144 -14.67 -35.96 4.48
CA ALA A 144 -14.54 -35.78 3.05
C ALA A 144 -13.42 -34.77 2.72
N ALA A 145 -12.54 -35.13 1.78
CA ALA A 145 -11.36 -34.34 1.43
C ALA A 145 -11.71 -32.92 0.92
N ASP A 146 -12.90 -32.73 0.37
CA ASP A 146 -13.42 -31.43 -0.03
C ASP A 146 -13.64 -30.48 1.17
N ALA A 147 -14.01 -30.99 2.33
CA ALA A 147 -14.12 -30.18 3.55
C ALA A 147 -12.76 -29.65 4.00
N PHE A 148 -11.71 -30.48 3.93
CA PHE A 148 -10.33 -30.02 4.18
C PHE A 148 -9.87 -29.00 3.15
N HIS A 149 -10.15 -29.23 1.86
CA HIS A 149 -9.87 -28.26 0.81
C HIS A 149 -10.51 -26.90 1.12
N GLN A 150 -11.78 -26.87 1.53
CA GLN A 150 -12.47 -25.62 1.93
C GLN A 150 -11.85 -25.00 3.21
N CYS A 151 -11.40 -25.79 4.18
CA CYS A 151 -10.69 -25.28 5.36
C CYS A 151 -9.39 -24.56 4.96
N PHE A 152 -8.60 -25.12 4.04
CA PHE A 152 -7.38 -24.46 3.54
C PHE A 152 -7.68 -23.22 2.70
N LEU A 153 -8.83 -23.17 2.00
CA LEU A 153 -9.27 -21.97 1.29
C LEU A 153 -9.71 -20.83 2.21
N LEU A 154 -10.22 -21.10 3.43
CA LEU A 154 -10.45 -20.02 4.40
C LEU A 154 -9.16 -19.27 4.75
N GLY A 155 -8.03 -19.98 4.74
CA GLY A 155 -6.73 -19.38 4.96
C GLY A 155 -6.26 -18.45 3.84
N ARG A 156 -7.01 -18.30 2.74
CA ARG A 156 -6.65 -17.48 1.57
C ARG A 156 -7.26 -16.06 1.59
N ASP A 157 -8.26 -15.78 2.42
CA ASP A 157 -9.00 -14.51 2.33
C ASP A 157 -8.11 -13.30 2.63
N GLU A 158 -7.95 -12.46 1.61
CA GLU A 158 -7.10 -11.26 1.57
C GLU A 158 -7.65 -10.11 2.46
N GLU A 159 -8.93 -10.18 2.87
CA GLU A 159 -9.58 -9.12 3.66
C GLU A 159 -9.06 -9.00 5.11
N TYR A 160 -8.33 -10.00 5.61
CA TYR A 160 -7.78 -9.97 6.98
C TYR A 160 -6.40 -9.30 7.10
N GLU A 161 -5.68 -9.08 5.99
CA GLU A 161 -4.40 -8.34 6.04
C GLU A 161 -4.61 -6.81 6.03
N ASP A 162 -5.71 -6.34 5.43
CA ASP A 162 -6.05 -4.91 5.34
C ASP A 162 -6.63 -4.32 6.64
N SER A 163 -6.99 -5.16 7.62
CA SER A 163 -7.66 -4.74 8.86
C SER A 163 -6.76 -4.76 10.10
N ALA A 164 -5.45 -5.02 9.97
CA ALA A 164 -4.48 -4.89 11.06
C ALA A 164 -4.09 -3.42 11.35
N VAL A 165 -5.02 -2.48 11.14
CA VAL A 165 -4.95 -1.13 11.69
C VAL A 165 -5.54 -1.20 13.10
N GLU A 166 -4.68 -0.95 14.08
CA GLU A 166 -5.02 -0.69 15.48
C GLU A 166 -5.63 -1.86 16.29
N GLY A 167 -4.76 -2.64 16.93
CA GLY A 167 -4.89 -2.88 18.37
C GLY A 167 -6.00 -3.81 18.86
N THR A 168 -6.57 -4.67 18.02
CA THR A 168 -7.31 -5.84 18.51
C THR A 168 -6.62 -7.11 18.05
N THR A 169 -6.28 -7.97 19.02
CA THR A 169 -5.78 -9.34 18.79
C THR A 169 -6.85 -10.14 18.07
N ALA A 170 -6.92 -10.01 16.76
CA ALA A 170 -7.55 -11.01 15.91
C ALA A 170 -6.74 -12.28 16.12
N ASP A 171 -7.32 -13.30 16.75
CA ASP A 171 -6.75 -14.64 16.82
C ASP A 171 -6.30 -15.03 15.41
N GLU A 172 -4.99 -14.94 15.16
CA GLU A 172 -4.41 -15.19 13.84
C GLU A 172 -4.86 -16.58 13.39
N PHE A 173 -5.47 -16.65 12.20
CA PHE A 173 -5.76 -17.93 11.57
C PHE A 173 -4.44 -18.71 11.45
N ASP A 174 -4.23 -19.68 12.33
CA ASP A 174 -3.04 -20.51 12.34
C ASP A 174 -3.27 -21.74 11.46
N CYS A 175 -2.76 -21.68 10.21
CA CYS A 175 -2.75 -22.84 9.31
C CYS A 175 -2.07 -24.08 9.91
N ARG A 176 -1.19 -23.94 10.91
CA ARG A 176 -0.54 -25.08 11.57
C ARG A 176 -1.55 -25.99 12.24
N ILE A 177 -2.68 -25.44 12.72
CA ILE A 177 -3.76 -26.23 13.29
C ILE A 177 -4.37 -27.15 12.22
N PHE A 178 -4.67 -26.62 11.03
CA PHE A 178 -5.28 -27.41 9.96
C PHE A 178 -4.31 -28.41 9.32
N THR A 179 -3.04 -28.05 9.13
CA THR A 179 -2.01 -28.99 8.62
C THR A 179 -1.77 -30.14 9.60
N SER A 180 -1.72 -29.85 10.92
CA SER A 180 -1.61 -30.86 11.98
C SER A 180 -2.83 -31.78 12.02
N LEU A 181 -4.05 -31.22 12.03
CA LEU A 181 -5.29 -32.00 12.03
C LEU A 181 -5.43 -32.85 10.77
N PHE A 182 -5.12 -32.28 9.60
CA PHE A 182 -5.11 -33.00 8.33
C PHE A 182 -4.18 -34.22 8.39
N SER A 183 -2.92 -34.01 8.81
CA SER A 183 -1.93 -35.09 8.93
C SER A 183 -2.38 -36.18 9.89
N ARG A 184 -2.97 -35.82 11.03
CA ARG A 184 -3.52 -36.78 11.99
C ARG A 184 -4.70 -37.56 11.41
N CYS A 185 -5.59 -36.91 10.68
CA CYS A 185 -6.74 -37.55 10.04
C CYS A 185 -6.31 -38.50 8.92
N CYS A 186 -5.30 -38.12 8.13
CA CYS A 186 -4.71 -38.96 7.09
C CYS A 186 -4.01 -40.19 7.70
N ALA A 187 -3.19 -40.01 8.75
CA ALA A 187 -2.57 -41.12 9.48
C ALA A 187 -3.60 -42.07 10.11
N ALA A 188 -4.76 -41.54 10.52
CA ALA A 188 -5.87 -42.33 11.04
C ALA A 188 -6.75 -42.99 9.94
N GLY A 189 -6.48 -42.75 8.66
CA GLY A 189 -7.24 -43.29 7.52
C GLY A 189 -8.64 -42.68 7.37
N LEU A 190 -8.87 -41.47 7.90
CA LEU A 190 -10.19 -40.84 7.95
C LEU A 190 -10.50 -39.94 6.76
N VAL A 191 -9.52 -39.56 5.95
CA VAL A 191 -9.71 -38.62 4.84
C VAL A 191 -9.98 -39.36 3.53
N ALA A 192 -11.09 -39.04 2.85
CA ALA A 192 -11.43 -39.66 1.57
C ALA A 192 -12.27 -38.74 0.64
N PRO A 193 -12.11 -38.81 -0.70
CA PRO A 193 -10.99 -39.44 -1.39
C PRO A 193 -9.73 -38.56 -1.31
N MET A 194 -8.58 -39.16 -1.05
CA MET A 194 -7.30 -38.43 -1.01
C MET A 194 -6.88 -37.84 -2.36
N SER A 195 -7.49 -38.28 -3.47
CA SER A 195 -7.27 -37.78 -4.82
C SER A 195 -8.18 -36.60 -5.19
N TYR A 196 -8.71 -35.86 -4.21
CA TYR A 196 -9.58 -34.71 -4.48
C TYR A 196 -8.83 -33.61 -5.25
N PRO A 197 -9.37 -33.12 -6.38
CA PRO A 197 -8.67 -32.15 -7.23
C PRO A 197 -8.48 -30.81 -6.50
N GLY A 198 -7.28 -30.23 -6.61
CA GLY A 198 -6.94 -28.94 -6.03
C GLY A 198 -6.69 -28.94 -4.50
N LEU A 199 -6.81 -30.09 -3.82
CA LEU A 199 -6.49 -30.18 -2.39
C LEU A 199 -5.02 -29.85 -2.13
N GLY A 200 -4.10 -30.43 -2.90
CA GLY A 200 -2.67 -30.18 -2.76
C GLY A 200 -2.31 -28.72 -3.06
N ASP A 201 -2.91 -28.14 -4.09
CA ASP A 201 -2.73 -26.73 -4.45
C ASP A 201 -3.22 -25.78 -3.34
N SER A 202 -4.36 -26.08 -2.70
CA SER A 202 -4.86 -25.28 -1.58
C SER A 202 -3.97 -25.37 -0.34
N ILE A 203 -3.43 -26.56 -0.03
CA ILE A 203 -2.47 -26.73 1.08
C ILE A 203 -1.24 -25.87 0.83
N LEU A 204 -0.61 -25.98 -0.35
CA LEU A 204 0.59 -25.23 -0.67
C LEU A 204 0.35 -23.73 -0.66
N SER A 205 -0.74 -23.29 -1.26
CA SER A 205 -1.10 -21.88 -1.29
C SER A 205 -1.33 -21.30 0.12
N ALA A 206 -2.08 -22.00 0.97
CA ALA A 206 -2.39 -21.55 2.34
C ALA A 206 -1.18 -21.57 3.28
N CYS A 207 -0.25 -22.49 3.06
CA CYS A 207 0.95 -22.64 3.89
C CYS A 207 2.10 -21.76 3.41
N PHE A 208 2.26 -21.56 2.10
CA PHE A 208 3.31 -20.71 1.54
C PHE A 208 3.18 -19.25 1.97
N ARG A 209 1.97 -18.70 1.89
CA ARG A 209 1.66 -17.34 2.36
C ARG A 209 1.92 -17.15 3.86
N ARG A 210 2.08 -18.23 4.64
CA ARG A 210 2.33 -18.18 6.09
C ARG A 210 3.74 -18.66 6.48
N GLY A 211 4.61 -18.93 5.51
CA GLY A 211 5.98 -19.37 5.77
C GLY A 211 6.11 -20.74 6.46
N ILE A 212 5.09 -21.60 6.37
CA ILE A 212 5.04 -22.94 7.00
C ILE A 212 5.13 -24.05 5.94
N LEU A 213 6.15 -23.94 5.09
CA LEU A 213 6.35 -24.83 3.94
C LEU A 213 6.65 -26.26 4.32
N ASP A 214 7.34 -26.50 5.44
CA ASP A 214 7.69 -27.83 5.90
C ASP A 214 6.43 -28.63 6.26
N GLU A 215 5.49 -27.99 6.96
CA GLU A 215 4.18 -28.56 7.28
C GLU A 215 3.35 -28.83 6.03
N ALA A 216 3.45 -27.96 5.02
CA ALA A 216 2.81 -28.16 3.73
C ALA A 216 3.35 -29.43 3.05
N VAL A 217 4.67 -29.57 2.97
CA VAL A 217 5.33 -30.73 2.34
C VAL A 217 4.98 -32.02 3.08
N ALA A 218 4.93 -32.01 4.40
CA ALA A 218 4.49 -33.16 5.20
C ALA A 218 3.04 -33.57 4.89
N CYS A 219 2.14 -32.60 4.66
CA CYS A 219 0.77 -32.87 4.22
C CYS A 219 0.72 -33.43 2.80
N ILE A 220 1.48 -32.84 1.86
CA ILE A 220 1.52 -33.28 0.46
C ILE A 220 2.11 -34.68 0.32
N ALA A 221 3.08 -35.06 1.15
CA ALA A 221 3.65 -36.41 1.17
C ALA A 221 2.63 -37.51 1.50
N GLN A 222 1.50 -37.15 2.13
CA GLN A 222 0.41 -38.07 2.44
C GLN A 222 -0.61 -38.19 1.30
N LEU A 223 -0.56 -37.29 0.30
CA LEU A 223 -1.44 -37.29 -0.86
C LEU A 223 -0.91 -38.22 -1.96
N PRO A 224 -1.79 -38.74 -2.83
CA PRO A 224 -1.37 -39.47 -4.03
C PRO A 224 -0.49 -38.61 -4.95
N PRO A 225 0.41 -39.23 -5.74
CA PRO A 225 1.16 -38.53 -6.77
C PRO A 225 0.23 -37.79 -7.74
N GLY A 226 0.59 -36.57 -8.13
CA GLY A 226 -0.23 -35.75 -9.04
C GLY A 226 -1.42 -35.04 -8.39
N SER A 227 -1.48 -34.99 -7.06
CA SER A 227 -2.48 -34.22 -6.29
C SER A 227 -2.32 -32.70 -6.40
N VAL A 228 -1.15 -32.23 -6.84
CA VAL A 228 -0.83 -30.82 -7.09
C VAL A 228 -0.83 -30.60 -8.59
N GLN A 229 -1.77 -29.79 -9.07
CA GLN A 229 -2.05 -29.63 -10.49
C GLN A 229 -1.45 -28.35 -11.05
N ASP A 230 -1.30 -27.31 -10.23
CA ASP A 230 -0.73 -26.04 -10.67
C ASP A 230 0.78 -26.18 -10.90
N VAL A 231 1.24 -25.75 -12.07
CA VAL A 231 2.66 -25.79 -12.46
C VAL A 231 3.53 -25.03 -11.45
N VAL A 232 3.01 -23.94 -10.89
CA VAL A 232 3.72 -23.10 -9.94
C VAL A 232 3.88 -23.82 -8.60
N HIS A 233 2.81 -24.43 -8.10
CA HIS A 233 2.88 -25.23 -6.87
C HIS A 233 3.75 -26.48 -7.05
N GLN A 234 3.79 -27.08 -8.24
CA GLN A 234 4.73 -28.16 -8.56
C GLN A 234 6.19 -27.69 -8.50
N LEU A 235 6.49 -26.51 -9.03
CA LEU A 235 7.82 -25.91 -8.94
C LEU A 235 8.19 -25.61 -7.48
N MET A 236 7.27 -25.06 -6.69
CA MET A 236 7.48 -24.81 -5.25
C MET A 236 7.77 -26.09 -4.46
N LEU A 237 7.02 -27.17 -4.71
CA LEU A 237 7.32 -28.47 -4.10
C LEU A 237 8.70 -28.98 -4.46
N ALA A 238 9.10 -28.87 -5.73
CA ALA A 238 10.41 -29.32 -6.18
C ALA A 238 11.54 -28.55 -5.46
N ILE A 239 11.36 -27.25 -5.20
CA ILE A 239 12.31 -26.44 -4.42
C ILE A 239 12.46 -26.99 -2.99
N VAL A 240 11.36 -27.28 -2.30
CA VAL A 240 11.42 -27.75 -0.90
C VAL A 240 11.92 -29.19 -0.82
N GLN A 241 11.50 -30.07 -1.73
CA GLN A 241 11.93 -31.48 -1.75
C GLN A 241 13.39 -31.66 -2.14
N THR A 242 13.97 -30.77 -2.95
CA THR A 242 15.42 -30.78 -3.24
C THR A 242 16.28 -30.35 -2.03
N SER A 243 15.66 -30.00 -0.89
CA SER A 243 16.39 -29.67 0.33
C SER A 243 16.93 -30.87 1.11
N SER A 244 16.31 -32.06 0.97
CA SER A 244 16.63 -33.22 1.80
C SER A 244 17.74 -34.13 1.27
N ASP A 245 18.06 -34.13 -0.03
CA ASP A 245 18.76 -35.29 -0.64
C ASP A 245 20.01 -35.06 -1.51
N PHE A 246 20.63 -33.86 -1.58
CA PHE A 246 21.82 -33.69 -2.43
C PHE A 246 22.91 -32.76 -1.85
N THR A 247 24.17 -33.04 -2.20
CA THR A 247 25.36 -32.26 -1.82
C THR A 247 25.17 -30.76 -2.07
N ALA A 248 25.39 -29.96 -1.02
CA ALA A 248 24.96 -28.56 -0.87
C ALA A 248 25.22 -27.61 -2.06
N SER A 249 26.32 -27.77 -2.81
CA SER A 249 26.73 -26.81 -3.86
C SER A 249 25.90 -26.89 -5.15
N LYS A 250 25.54 -28.09 -5.65
CA LYS A 250 24.72 -28.22 -6.86
C LYS A 250 23.26 -27.82 -6.62
N VAL A 251 22.80 -27.98 -5.38
CA VAL A 251 21.43 -27.71 -4.97
C VAL A 251 21.15 -26.21 -4.88
N ALA A 252 22.12 -25.41 -4.42
CA ALA A 252 21.98 -23.95 -4.37
C ALA A 252 21.68 -23.35 -5.75
N ALA A 253 22.42 -23.75 -6.80
CA ALA A 253 22.22 -23.26 -8.16
C ALA A 253 20.86 -23.69 -8.77
N THR A 254 20.41 -24.92 -8.50
CA THR A 254 19.09 -25.39 -8.96
C THR A 254 17.95 -24.70 -8.23
N ARG A 255 18.04 -24.55 -6.90
CA ARG A 255 17.05 -23.80 -6.10
C ARG A 255 16.99 -22.34 -6.57
N GLN A 256 18.15 -21.72 -6.78
CA GLN A 256 18.26 -20.37 -7.31
C GLN A 256 17.50 -20.19 -8.63
N ALA A 257 17.76 -21.04 -9.63
CA ALA A 257 17.08 -20.97 -10.93
C ALA A 257 15.55 -21.18 -10.83
N LEU A 258 15.10 -22.04 -9.90
CA LEU A 258 13.69 -22.29 -9.65
C LEU A 258 13.00 -21.10 -8.97
N TYR A 259 13.63 -20.49 -7.97
CA TYR A 259 13.12 -19.27 -7.33
C TYR A 259 13.06 -18.08 -8.31
N GLU A 260 14.09 -17.91 -9.14
CA GLU A 260 14.10 -16.91 -10.22
C GLU A 260 12.93 -17.10 -11.20
N SER A 261 12.64 -18.35 -11.55
CA SER A 261 11.51 -18.72 -12.41
C SER A 261 10.16 -18.41 -11.76
N LEU A 262 10.03 -18.67 -10.44
CA LEU A 262 8.82 -18.37 -9.68
C LEU A 262 8.54 -16.87 -9.61
N VAL A 263 9.53 -16.05 -9.25
CA VAL A 263 9.34 -14.59 -9.20
C VAL A 263 8.95 -14.05 -10.58
N SER A 264 9.64 -14.52 -11.62
CA SER A 264 9.32 -14.13 -13.00
C SER A 264 7.87 -14.47 -13.36
N PHE A 265 7.37 -15.63 -12.93
CA PHE A 265 5.97 -16.03 -13.15
C PHE A 265 4.98 -15.19 -12.33
N TYR A 266 5.23 -15.01 -11.04
CA TYR A 266 4.32 -14.30 -10.12
C TYR A 266 4.24 -12.80 -10.39
N LYS A 267 5.31 -12.18 -10.92
CA LYS A 267 5.29 -10.79 -11.42
C LYS A 267 4.13 -10.53 -12.38
N TYR A 268 3.74 -11.52 -13.19
CA TYR A 268 2.68 -11.39 -14.19
C TYR A 268 1.31 -11.91 -13.74
N HIS A 269 1.24 -12.72 -12.67
CA HIS A 269 0.02 -13.45 -12.32
C HIS A 269 -0.54 -13.16 -10.91
N ASP A 270 0.30 -13.02 -9.89
CA ASP A 270 -0.15 -12.76 -8.51
C ASP A 270 0.99 -12.14 -7.69
N ARG A 271 0.90 -10.82 -7.47
CA ARG A 271 1.99 -10.03 -6.88
C ARG A 271 2.20 -10.32 -5.38
N THR A 272 1.22 -10.94 -4.72
CA THR A 272 1.21 -11.28 -3.29
C THR A 272 2.26 -12.35 -2.93
N TYR A 273 2.64 -13.19 -3.90
CA TYR A 273 3.65 -14.23 -3.71
C TYR A 273 5.08 -13.72 -3.82
N ALA A 274 5.32 -12.60 -4.51
CA ALA A 274 6.67 -12.07 -4.73
C ALA A 274 7.39 -11.75 -3.41
N TRP A 275 6.67 -11.18 -2.44
CA TRP A 275 7.19 -10.90 -1.09
C TRP A 275 7.55 -12.18 -0.32
N HIS A 276 6.67 -13.17 -0.32
CA HIS A 276 6.91 -14.45 0.36
C HIS A 276 8.09 -15.21 -0.26
N ILE A 277 8.26 -15.13 -1.59
CA ILE A 277 9.42 -15.68 -2.27
C ILE A 277 10.71 -14.98 -1.82
N PHE A 278 10.70 -13.65 -1.71
CA PHE A 278 11.85 -12.89 -1.18
C PHE A 278 12.23 -13.36 0.22
N GLN A 279 11.26 -13.48 1.14
CA GLN A 279 11.51 -13.94 2.51
C GLN A 279 12.14 -15.34 2.54
N LEU A 280 11.69 -16.26 1.68
CA LEU A 280 12.26 -17.61 1.61
C LEU A 280 13.66 -17.63 1.02
N MET A 281 13.93 -16.81 0.00
CA MET A 281 15.28 -16.67 -0.55
C MET A 281 16.25 -16.12 0.50
N GLU A 282 15.82 -15.14 1.30
CA GLU A 282 16.61 -14.61 2.42
C GLU A 282 16.84 -15.65 3.51
N GLN A 283 15.80 -16.38 3.94
CA GLN A 283 15.89 -17.47 4.92
C GLN A 283 16.84 -18.59 4.46
N HIS A 284 16.88 -18.89 3.16
CA HIS A 284 17.76 -19.90 2.59
C HIS A 284 19.13 -19.36 2.16
N HIS A 285 19.46 -18.10 2.48
CA HIS A 285 20.72 -17.43 2.09
C HIS A 285 21.04 -17.55 0.59
N LEU A 286 20.01 -17.50 -0.25
CA LEU A 286 20.16 -17.58 -1.70
C LEU A 286 20.57 -16.23 -2.28
N THR A 287 21.33 -16.25 -3.37
CA THR A 287 21.85 -15.03 -3.99
C THR A 287 20.75 -14.37 -4.80
N LEU A 288 20.14 -13.30 -4.29
CA LEU A 288 19.09 -12.60 -5.01
C LEU A 288 19.68 -11.80 -6.20
N PRO A 289 19.37 -12.11 -7.47
CA PRO A 289 19.92 -11.39 -8.61
C PRO A 289 19.40 -9.95 -8.62
N PRO A 290 20.21 -8.95 -9.04
CA PRO A 290 19.79 -7.55 -9.08
C PRO A 290 18.48 -7.29 -9.83
N ARG A 291 18.27 -7.97 -10.96
CA ARG A 291 17.03 -7.86 -11.74
C ARG A 291 15.81 -8.37 -10.98
N LEU A 292 15.98 -9.44 -10.20
CA LEU A 292 14.91 -10.07 -9.43
C LEU A 292 14.48 -9.18 -8.26
N LEU A 293 15.45 -8.61 -7.54
CA LEU A 293 15.19 -7.67 -6.44
C LEU A 293 14.45 -6.43 -6.92
N ASN A 294 14.87 -5.87 -8.06
CA ASN A 294 14.15 -4.76 -8.69
C ASN A 294 12.71 -5.12 -9.03
N ASP A 295 12.50 -6.31 -9.60
CA ASP A 295 11.16 -6.77 -9.95
C ASP A 295 10.27 -7.01 -8.74
N ILE A 296 10.83 -7.52 -7.64
CA ILE A 296 10.14 -7.71 -6.35
C ILE A 296 9.83 -6.34 -5.74
N ALA A 297 10.81 -5.45 -5.61
CA ALA A 297 10.64 -4.11 -5.04
C ALA A 297 9.56 -3.32 -5.78
N LEU A 298 9.58 -3.30 -7.11
CA LEU A 298 8.57 -2.65 -7.94
C LEU A 298 7.19 -3.32 -7.80
N SER A 299 7.14 -4.65 -7.67
CA SER A 299 5.88 -5.37 -7.49
C SER A 299 5.25 -5.10 -6.12
N VAL A 300 6.05 -5.00 -5.07
CA VAL A 300 5.60 -4.65 -3.71
C VAL A 300 5.17 -3.18 -3.66
N LEU A 301 5.95 -2.26 -4.24
CA LEU A 301 5.59 -0.84 -4.35
C LEU A 301 4.26 -0.62 -5.09
N LYS A 302 4.05 -1.29 -6.23
CA LYS A 302 2.80 -1.20 -7.00
C LYS A 302 1.58 -1.79 -6.28
N GLN A 303 1.77 -2.62 -5.26
CA GLN A 303 0.67 -3.12 -4.43
C GLN A 303 0.24 -2.10 -3.38
N GLY A 304 1.12 -1.16 -2.99
CA GLY A 304 0.79 -0.06 -2.08
C GLY A 304 0.43 -0.47 -0.64
N ALA A 305 0.34 -1.78 -0.34
CA ALA A 305 -0.23 -2.28 0.92
C ALA A 305 0.81 -2.65 2.00
N ARG A 306 2.08 -2.86 1.65
CA ARG A 306 3.12 -3.29 2.63
C ARG A 306 4.35 -2.40 2.57
N LYS A 307 4.37 -1.35 3.40
CA LYS A 307 5.52 -0.46 3.57
C LYS A 307 6.77 -1.22 4.04
N ASP A 308 6.63 -2.04 5.08
CA ASP A 308 7.72 -2.83 5.67
C ASP A 308 8.38 -3.79 4.68
N ALA A 309 7.62 -4.27 3.70
CA ALA A 309 8.12 -5.20 2.69
C ALA A 309 9.06 -4.52 1.69
N VAL A 310 8.80 -3.26 1.31
CA VAL A 310 9.69 -2.54 0.39
C VAL A 310 10.98 -2.16 1.12
N ASP A 311 10.86 -1.64 2.33
CA ASP A 311 11.98 -1.27 3.20
C ASP A 311 12.94 -2.46 3.37
N ALA A 312 12.43 -3.65 3.68
CA ALA A 312 13.23 -4.86 3.83
C ALA A 312 13.95 -5.29 2.53
N VAL A 313 13.30 -5.14 1.37
CA VAL A 313 13.92 -5.45 0.06
C VAL A 313 15.05 -4.48 -0.24
N VAL A 314 14.86 -3.19 0.03
CA VAL A 314 15.90 -2.16 -0.17
C VAL A 314 17.05 -2.35 0.80
N ASP A 315 16.78 -2.56 2.08
CA ASP A 315 17.81 -2.80 3.11
C ASP A 315 18.62 -4.07 2.79
N HIS A 316 17.97 -5.11 2.25
CA HIS A 316 18.67 -6.28 1.73
C HIS A 316 19.57 -5.94 0.53
N ALA A 317 19.05 -5.19 -0.44
CA ALA A 317 19.83 -4.80 -1.61
C ALA A 317 21.07 -3.97 -1.22
N ILE A 318 20.93 -3.06 -0.25
CA ILE A 318 22.03 -2.26 0.29
C ILE A 318 23.09 -3.15 0.95
N ARG A 319 22.68 -4.04 1.87
CA ARG A 319 23.56 -4.99 2.56
C ARG A 319 24.37 -5.88 1.60
N HIS A 320 23.80 -6.21 0.45
CA HIS A 320 24.43 -7.09 -0.54
C HIS A 320 25.05 -6.33 -1.74
N HIS A 321 25.09 -5.00 -1.69
CA HIS A 321 25.64 -4.13 -2.75
C HIS A 321 24.98 -4.35 -4.11
N ILE A 322 23.67 -4.50 -4.10
CA ILE A 322 22.86 -4.76 -5.28
C ILE A 322 22.13 -3.47 -5.66
N HIS A 323 22.39 -2.97 -6.87
CA HIS A 323 21.74 -1.76 -7.36
C HIS A 323 20.22 -1.98 -7.55
N VAL A 324 19.45 -1.09 -6.93
CA VAL A 324 18.01 -0.98 -7.08
C VAL A 324 17.69 0.22 -8.00
N ASP A 325 16.70 0.05 -8.88
CA ASP A 325 16.27 1.06 -9.85
C ASP A 325 15.80 2.35 -9.16
N ASP A 326 16.18 3.49 -9.71
CA ASP A 326 15.85 4.82 -9.19
C ASP A 326 14.34 5.03 -8.95
N SER A 327 13.49 4.38 -9.74
CA SER A 327 12.03 4.44 -9.56
C SER A 327 11.54 3.85 -8.24
N VAL A 328 12.27 2.90 -7.65
CA VAL A 328 11.96 2.34 -6.32
C VAL A 328 12.24 3.37 -5.24
N TYR A 329 13.41 3.99 -5.29
CA TYR A 329 13.79 5.03 -4.34
C TYR A 329 12.92 6.27 -4.45
N SER A 330 12.59 6.70 -5.67
CA SER A 330 11.66 7.82 -5.91
C SER A 330 10.29 7.55 -5.30
N ALA A 331 9.72 6.36 -5.49
CA ALA A 331 8.45 5.98 -4.86
C ALA A 331 8.54 5.95 -3.32
N GLY A 332 9.71 5.61 -2.77
CA GLY A 332 9.99 5.68 -1.33
C GLY A 332 10.04 7.11 -0.78
N LEU A 333 10.72 8.02 -1.48
CA LEU A 333 10.82 9.45 -1.15
C LEU A 333 9.47 10.17 -1.20
N ASP A 334 8.53 9.68 -2.00
CA ASP A 334 7.17 10.21 -2.08
C ASP A 334 6.24 9.72 -0.97
N GLN A 335 6.70 8.81 -0.10
CA GLN A 335 5.90 8.38 1.04
C GLN A 335 5.81 9.50 2.09
N PRO A 336 4.61 9.88 2.56
CA PRO A 336 4.42 11.04 3.44
C PRO A 336 5.06 10.88 4.82
N ASN A 337 5.26 9.65 5.29
CA ASN A 337 5.67 9.35 6.67
C ASN A 337 7.10 8.81 6.80
N ALA A 338 7.88 8.69 5.73
CA ALA A 338 9.27 8.20 5.78
C ALA A 338 10.25 8.79 4.74
N PRO A 339 10.09 10.04 4.27
CA PRO A 339 10.99 10.56 3.24
C PRO A 339 12.44 10.67 3.72
N LEU A 340 12.68 10.95 5.02
CA LEU A 340 14.02 10.99 5.61
C LEU A 340 14.68 9.61 5.66
N ASP A 341 13.94 8.57 6.08
CA ASP A 341 14.47 7.20 6.13
C ASP A 341 14.91 6.73 4.75
N TRP A 342 14.12 7.06 3.72
CA TRP A 342 14.44 6.76 2.33
C TRP A 342 15.62 7.58 1.79
N ALA A 343 15.76 8.84 2.19
CA ALA A 343 16.95 9.64 1.89
C ALA A 343 18.22 9.09 2.57
N HIS A 344 18.12 8.54 3.79
CA HIS A 344 19.22 7.85 4.45
C HIS A 344 19.63 6.57 3.72
N ARG A 345 18.65 5.75 3.28
CA ARG A 345 18.91 4.55 2.46
C ARG A 345 19.60 4.89 1.14
N LEU A 346 19.23 5.99 0.51
CA LEU A 346 19.90 6.49 -0.69
C LEU A 346 21.36 6.87 -0.42
N LEU A 347 21.62 7.59 0.68
CA LEU A 347 22.97 7.93 1.10
C LEU A 347 23.81 6.66 1.32
N GLU A 348 23.28 5.69 2.06
CA GLU A 348 23.94 4.40 2.34
C GLU A 348 24.20 3.63 1.03
N ALA A 349 23.24 3.62 0.11
CA ALA A 349 23.40 2.97 -1.18
C ALA A 349 24.58 3.58 -1.98
N ASN A 350 24.69 4.90 -2.00
CA ASN A 350 25.80 5.59 -2.64
C ASN A 350 27.15 5.33 -1.94
N GLN A 351 27.18 5.29 -0.60
CA GLN A 351 28.40 4.96 0.17
C GLN A 351 28.92 3.56 -0.17
N HIS A 352 28.03 2.64 -0.53
CA HIS A 352 28.37 1.30 -1.04
C HIS A 352 28.67 1.24 -2.55
N GLY A 353 28.77 2.39 -3.22
CA GLY A 353 29.16 2.48 -4.64
C GLY A 353 28.04 2.13 -5.63
N MET A 354 26.78 2.10 -5.19
CA MET A 354 25.66 1.92 -6.11
C MET A 354 25.43 3.23 -6.89
N PRO A 355 25.30 3.15 -8.24
CA PRO A 355 25.05 4.34 -9.04
C PRO A 355 23.65 4.89 -8.74
N LEU A 356 23.54 6.21 -8.57
CA LEU A 356 22.28 6.95 -8.41
C LEU A 356 22.26 8.09 -9.42
N SER A 357 21.11 8.38 -10.02
CA SER A 357 21.00 9.55 -10.91
C SER A 357 21.03 10.88 -10.16
N SER A 358 21.52 11.91 -10.83
CA SER A 358 21.51 13.29 -10.33
C SER A 358 20.10 13.79 -10.00
N ALA A 359 19.09 13.36 -10.77
CA ALA A 359 17.68 13.73 -10.54
C ALA A 359 17.15 13.15 -9.22
N LEU A 360 17.43 11.87 -8.95
CA LEU A 360 17.03 11.20 -7.71
C LEU A 360 17.74 11.81 -6.49
N LEU A 361 19.04 12.10 -6.60
CA LEU A 361 19.79 12.78 -5.56
C LEU A 361 19.22 14.18 -5.28
N ALA A 362 18.89 14.94 -6.32
CA ALA A 362 18.29 16.26 -6.15
C ALA A 362 16.92 16.19 -5.45
N ASP A 363 16.07 15.23 -5.81
CA ASP A 363 14.79 15.02 -5.13
C ASP A 363 15.00 14.63 -3.66
N ALA A 364 15.94 13.72 -3.38
CA ALA A 364 16.28 13.31 -2.01
C ALA A 364 16.76 14.50 -1.15
N VAL A 365 17.58 15.41 -1.70
CA VAL A 365 18.01 16.63 -1.01
C VAL A 365 16.80 17.53 -0.71
N VAL A 366 15.93 17.76 -1.70
CA VAL A 366 14.73 18.60 -1.52
C VAL A 366 13.82 18.02 -0.44
N LYS A 367 13.59 16.71 -0.46
CA LYS A 367 12.78 16.00 0.55
C LYS A 367 13.44 16.08 1.92
N ALA A 368 14.74 15.85 2.03
CA ALA A 368 15.45 15.98 3.29
C ALA A 368 15.35 17.39 3.88
N LEU A 369 15.54 18.44 3.06
CA LEU A 369 15.37 19.84 3.48
C LEU A 369 13.94 20.15 3.93
N CYS A 370 12.94 19.64 3.20
CA CYS A 370 11.53 19.82 3.56
C CYS A 370 11.12 19.06 4.82
N HIS A 371 11.91 18.10 5.30
CA HIS A 371 11.63 17.35 6.51
C HIS A 371 12.66 17.62 7.62
N GLU A 372 13.36 18.76 7.56
CA GLU A 372 14.31 19.21 8.59
C GLU A 372 15.57 18.32 8.74
N GLY A 373 15.85 17.47 7.74
CA GLY A 373 17.06 16.64 7.65
C GLY A 373 18.25 17.39 7.03
N TYR A 374 18.66 18.52 7.61
CA TYR A 374 19.65 19.43 7.00
C TYR A 374 21.05 18.83 6.81
N ASP A 375 21.51 18.01 7.75
CA ASP A 375 22.82 17.33 7.63
C ASP A 375 22.79 16.28 6.51
N LEU A 376 21.74 15.46 6.47
CA LEU A 376 21.51 14.48 5.41
C LEU A 376 21.42 15.16 4.03
N ALA A 377 20.69 16.28 3.94
CA ALA A 377 20.60 17.07 2.72
C ALA A 377 21.98 17.57 2.29
N SER A 378 22.82 18.01 3.22
CA SER A 378 24.18 18.49 2.94
C SER A 378 25.08 17.38 2.40
N GLU A 379 25.00 16.17 2.96
CA GLU A 379 25.76 15.00 2.50
C GLU A 379 25.32 14.56 1.09
N LEU A 380 24.01 14.40 0.86
CA LEU A 380 23.45 14.04 -0.44
C LEU A 380 23.78 15.09 -1.51
N TYR A 381 23.76 16.36 -1.14
CA TYR A 381 24.08 17.46 -2.03
C TYR A 381 25.58 17.51 -2.39
N ALA A 382 26.48 17.20 -1.44
CA ALA A 382 27.91 17.07 -1.73
C ALA A 382 28.17 15.97 -2.77
N ILE A 383 27.44 14.85 -2.68
CA ILE A 383 27.49 13.77 -3.67
C ILE A 383 27.01 14.27 -5.04
N LEU A 384 25.87 14.96 -5.10
CA LEU A 384 25.33 15.55 -6.32
C LEU A 384 26.34 16.49 -7.01
N LEU A 385 27.01 17.35 -6.22
CA LEU A 385 28.05 18.24 -6.73
C LEU A 385 29.25 17.48 -7.28
N CYS A 386 29.68 16.40 -6.62
CA CYS A 386 30.78 15.56 -7.10
C CYS A 386 30.44 14.89 -8.42
N GLN A 387 29.20 14.41 -8.61
CA GLN A 387 28.75 13.77 -9.85
C GLN A 387 28.71 14.76 -11.04
N ASN A 388 28.37 16.02 -10.78
CA ASN A 388 28.24 17.05 -11.82
C ASN A 388 29.57 17.83 -12.05
N GLU A 389 30.72 17.27 -11.70
CA GLU A 389 32.06 17.92 -11.80
C GLU A 389 32.11 19.30 -11.10
N GLY A 390 31.31 19.50 -10.05
CA GLY A 390 31.20 20.78 -9.37
C GLY A 390 30.56 21.89 -10.23
N GLN A 391 29.94 21.57 -11.38
CA GLN A 391 29.17 22.53 -12.15
C GLN A 391 27.80 22.75 -11.49
N PRO A 392 27.55 23.94 -10.93
CA PRO A 392 26.35 24.20 -10.13
C PRO A 392 25.09 24.52 -10.97
N ALA A 393 25.07 24.18 -12.26
CA ALA A 393 24.14 24.81 -13.19
C ALA A 393 23.66 23.87 -14.31
N HIS A 394 23.02 22.76 -13.96
CA HIS A 394 21.86 22.39 -14.75
C HIS A 394 20.72 23.31 -14.34
N SER A 395 20.04 23.93 -15.30
CA SER A 395 18.92 24.86 -15.09
C SER A 395 17.90 24.32 -14.08
N ASP A 396 17.76 23.00 -14.04
CA ASP A 396 16.73 22.28 -13.30
C ASP A 396 17.02 22.23 -11.79
N HIS A 397 18.25 22.56 -11.35
CA HIS A 397 18.65 22.54 -9.93
C HIS A 397 19.13 23.89 -9.37
N ALA A 398 18.99 24.98 -10.13
CA ALA A 398 19.49 26.30 -9.72
C ALA A 398 18.93 26.78 -8.36
N MET A 399 17.64 26.54 -8.12
CA MET A 399 17.00 26.91 -6.84
C MET A 399 17.50 26.07 -5.67
N LEU A 400 17.76 24.78 -5.90
CA LEU A 400 18.35 23.89 -4.90
C LEU A 400 19.76 24.35 -4.54
N HIS A 401 20.58 24.66 -5.55
CA HIS A 401 21.93 25.18 -5.36
C HIS A 401 21.94 26.47 -4.52
N LEU A 402 21.08 27.42 -4.88
CA LEU A 402 20.92 28.68 -4.15
C LEU A 402 20.50 28.46 -2.69
N THR A 403 19.55 27.54 -2.47
CA THR A 403 19.07 27.21 -1.13
C THR A 403 20.20 26.63 -0.28
N MET A 404 20.95 25.65 -0.81
CA MET A 404 22.07 25.03 -0.09
C MET A 404 23.20 26.04 0.19
N GLN A 405 23.53 26.91 -0.77
CA GLN A 405 24.50 27.99 -0.54
C GLN A 405 24.06 28.93 0.59
N THR A 406 22.79 29.32 0.59
CA THR A 406 22.24 30.20 1.63
C THR A 406 22.23 29.53 3.00
N LEU A 407 21.91 28.24 3.06
CA LEU A 407 21.96 27.43 4.29
C LEU A 407 23.40 27.29 4.82
N ASP A 408 24.37 27.00 3.96
CA ASP A 408 25.78 26.90 4.33
C ASP A 408 26.31 28.22 4.88
N GLU A 409 25.96 29.34 4.24
CA GLU A 409 26.37 30.67 4.71
C GLU A 409 25.73 31.04 6.05
N ALA A 410 24.46 30.68 6.24
CA ALA A 410 23.75 30.85 7.51
C ALA A 410 24.38 30.00 8.62
N ARG A 411 24.69 28.72 8.36
CA ARG A 411 25.31 27.79 9.33
C ARG A 411 26.68 28.28 9.78
N ARG A 412 27.53 28.75 8.85
CA ARG A 412 28.87 29.26 9.17
C ARG A 412 28.86 30.48 10.11
N ARG A 413 27.80 31.29 10.08
CA ARG A 413 27.73 32.57 10.82
C ARG A 413 26.90 32.50 12.09
N ASN A 414 25.74 31.84 12.03
CA ASN A 414 24.75 31.82 13.11
C ASN A 414 24.75 30.51 13.90
N GLY A 415 25.54 29.50 13.48
CA GLY A 415 25.48 28.15 14.03
C GLY A 415 24.30 27.35 13.48
N GLU A 416 24.00 26.22 14.11
CA GLU A 416 22.89 25.32 13.74
C GLU A 416 21.55 25.82 14.30
N ASP A 417 21.09 26.98 13.83
CA ASP A 417 19.76 27.48 14.15
C ASP A 417 18.71 26.93 13.18
N THR A 418 17.93 25.95 13.65
CA THR A 418 16.89 25.28 12.86
C THR A 418 15.81 26.23 12.37
N ALA A 419 15.48 27.28 13.14
CA ALA A 419 14.46 28.26 12.73
C ALA A 419 14.90 29.06 11.50
N SER A 420 16.18 29.48 11.47
CA SER A 420 16.77 30.16 10.30
C SER A 420 16.83 29.23 9.08
N GLN A 421 17.20 27.96 9.28
CA GLN A 421 17.28 26.97 8.20
C GLN A 421 15.90 26.67 7.61
N GLN A 422 14.88 26.50 8.46
CA GLN A 422 13.50 26.29 8.04
C GLN A 422 12.97 27.49 7.27
N LEU A 423 13.25 28.71 7.72
CA LEU A 423 12.84 29.93 7.02
C LEU A 423 13.44 30.03 5.61
N ILE A 424 14.71 29.65 5.44
CA ILE A 424 15.38 29.60 4.13
C ILE A 424 14.67 28.60 3.21
N VAL A 425 14.39 27.39 3.70
CA VAL A 425 13.69 26.34 2.92
C VAL A 425 12.27 26.76 2.57
N ASP A 426 11.52 27.33 3.52
CA ASP A 426 10.14 27.76 3.32
C ASP A 426 10.04 28.84 2.24
N ALA A 427 10.93 29.83 2.26
CA ALA A 427 10.94 30.93 1.31
C ALA A 427 11.46 30.53 -0.08
N LEU A 428 12.56 29.75 -0.16
CA LEU A 428 13.23 29.47 -1.44
C LEU A 428 12.75 28.19 -2.13
N LEU A 429 12.58 27.09 -1.39
CA LEU A 429 12.16 25.81 -1.96
C LEU A 429 10.65 25.64 -1.97
N ARG A 430 9.99 25.85 -0.81
CA ARG A 430 8.52 25.73 -0.72
C ARG A 430 7.79 26.96 -1.28
N ARG A 431 8.51 28.06 -1.54
CA ARG A 431 8.00 29.31 -2.11
C ARG A 431 6.83 29.91 -1.33
N GLN A 432 6.88 29.84 -0.01
CA GLN A 432 5.88 30.47 0.86
C GLN A 432 6.08 31.99 0.86
N GLU A 433 5.21 32.73 0.19
CA GLU A 433 5.34 34.18 0.00
C GLU A 433 5.37 34.95 1.34
N GLU A 434 4.62 34.49 2.35
CA GLU A 434 4.60 35.08 3.69
C GLU A 434 5.96 35.03 4.41
N ARG A 435 6.84 34.09 4.04
CA ARG A 435 8.16 33.90 4.66
C ARG A 435 9.28 34.70 3.99
N VAL A 436 9.03 35.24 2.79
CA VAL A 436 10.05 35.92 1.97
C VAL A 436 10.61 37.16 2.68
N MET A 437 9.75 37.97 3.29
CA MET A 437 10.19 39.18 3.97
C MET A 437 10.82 38.89 5.33
N GLU A 438 10.37 37.85 6.03
CA GLU A 438 11.05 37.36 7.24
C GLU A 438 12.48 36.92 6.90
N LEU A 439 12.67 36.17 5.80
CA LEU A 439 14.00 35.78 5.32
C LEU A 439 14.84 37.00 4.94
N PHE A 440 14.28 37.93 4.17
CA PHE A 440 14.98 39.16 3.80
C PHE A 440 15.45 39.94 5.03
N HIS A 441 14.59 40.12 6.04
CA HIS A 441 14.95 40.83 7.26
C HIS A 441 15.99 40.09 8.09
N LEU A 442 15.91 38.75 8.16
CA LEU A 442 16.92 37.93 8.81
C LEU A 442 18.29 38.14 8.16
N LEU A 443 18.34 38.16 6.83
CA LEU A 443 19.58 38.23 6.08
C LEU A 443 20.13 39.66 5.93
N ALA A 444 19.28 40.69 5.97
CA ALA A 444 19.65 42.09 5.79
C ALA A 444 20.21 42.77 7.05
N VAL A 445 20.28 42.07 8.20
CA VAL A 445 20.80 42.65 9.46
C VAL A 445 22.29 43.01 9.30
N PRO A 446 22.69 44.29 9.46
CA PRO A 446 24.07 44.75 9.23
C PRO A 446 25.12 44.07 10.10
N GLU A 447 24.74 43.65 11.30
CA GLU A 447 25.60 42.97 12.28
C GLU A 447 25.74 41.46 12.01
N ARG A 448 24.91 40.87 11.13
CA ARG A 448 24.85 39.42 10.85
C ARG A 448 25.24 39.01 9.44
N ALA A 449 25.62 39.93 8.57
CA ALA A 449 26.65 39.67 7.56
C ALA A 449 26.34 38.64 6.46
N SER A 450 25.14 38.08 6.31
CA SER A 450 24.76 37.34 5.09
C SER A 450 24.59 38.33 3.97
N ARG A 451 25.51 38.28 2.99
CA ARG A 451 25.43 39.16 1.84
C ARG A 451 24.31 38.64 0.96
N ILE A 452 23.18 39.34 0.95
CA ILE A 452 22.17 39.16 -0.09
C ILE A 452 22.88 39.49 -1.41
N ASP A 453 23.08 38.47 -2.24
CA ASP A 453 23.72 38.60 -3.53
C ASP A 453 22.67 38.65 -4.66
N SER A 454 23.13 38.78 -5.89
CA SER A 454 22.25 38.91 -7.07
C SER A 454 21.32 37.70 -7.23
N PRO A 455 21.81 36.43 -7.22
CA PRO A 455 20.95 35.26 -7.32
C PRO A 455 19.87 35.17 -6.24
N LEU A 456 20.21 35.44 -4.97
CA LEU A 456 19.25 35.40 -3.88
C LEU A 456 18.19 36.50 -4.02
N LEU A 457 18.61 37.72 -4.33
CA LEU A 457 17.68 38.83 -4.51
C LEU A 457 16.74 38.60 -5.71
N GLU A 458 17.25 38.04 -6.80
CA GLU A 458 16.47 37.65 -7.98
C GLU A 458 15.43 36.55 -7.68
N ALA A 459 15.72 35.64 -6.75
CA ALA A 459 14.76 34.64 -6.30
C ALA A 459 13.65 35.24 -5.41
N LEU A 460 14.01 36.19 -4.53
CA LEU A 460 13.07 36.83 -3.59
C LEU A 460 12.13 37.83 -4.28
N LEU A 461 12.59 38.54 -5.32
CA LEU A 461 11.82 39.56 -6.03
C LEU A 461 10.45 39.09 -6.57
N PRO A 462 10.36 38.02 -7.38
CA PRO A 462 9.07 37.51 -7.86
C PRO A 462 8.24 36.86 -6.75
N ALA A 463 8.88 36.39 -5.66
CA ALA A 463 8.22 35.76 -4.53
C ALA A 463 7.69 36.77 -3.48
N ALA A 464 8.04 38.05 -3.60
CA ALA A 464 7.58 39.09 -2.67
C ALA A 464 6.04 39.11 -2.56
N PRO A 465 5.46 39.22 -1.34
CA PRO A 465 4.02 39.13 -1.15
C PRO A 465 3.28 40.39 -1.59
N THR A 466 3.91 41.57 -1.49
CA THR A 466 3.30 42.85 -1.89
C THR A 466 4.23 43.72 -2.73
N ALA A 467 3.66 44.67 -3.48
CA ALA A 467 4.43 45.65 -4.24
C ALA A 467 5.33 46.53 -3.36
N LYS A 468 4.93 46.78 -2.11
CA LYS A 468 5.74 47.52 -1.12
C LYS A 468 6.97 46.72 -0.69
N ASP A 469 6.81 45.42 -0.54
CA ASP A 469 7.89 44.50 -0.17
C ASP A 469 8.89 44.36 -1.33
N ALA A 470 8.40 44.20 -2.56
CA ALA A 470 9.23 44.26 -3.76
C ALA A 470 10.00 45.59 -3.87
N ALA A 471 9.36 46.71 -3.55
CA ALA A 471 10.04 48.02 -3.52
C ALA A 471 11.17 48.05 -2.48
N ALA A 472 10.99 47.43 -1.31
CA ALA A 472 12.04 47.32 -0.30
C ALA A 472 13.25 46.49 -0.78
N LEU A 473 13.00 45.37 -1.49
CA LEU A 473 14.05 44.56 -2.12
C LEU A 473 14.83 45.34 -3.20
N PHE A 474 14.14 46.09 -4.07
CA PHE A 474 14.80 46.95 -5.05
C PHE A 474 15.60 48.10 -4.41
N ARG A 475 15.09 48.69 -3.32
CA ARG A 475 15.86 49.69 -2.53
C ARG A 475 17.13 49.08 -1.97
N HIS A 476 17.10 47.83 -1.52
CA HIS A 476 18.28 47.13 -1.04
C HIS A 476 19.31 46.92 -2.16
N SER A 477 18.88 46.46 -3.35
CA SER A 477 19.75 46.36 -4.54
C SER A 477 20.45 47.69 -4.83
N ASN A 478 19.68 48.78 -4.88
CA ASN A 478 20.22 50.11 -5.18
C ASN A 478 21.19 50.61 -4.10
N THR A 479 20.86 50.40 -2.83
CA THR A 479 21.69 50.84 -1.69
C THR A 479 23.02 50.08 -1.62
N HIS A 480 23.05 48.83 -2.10
CA HIS A 480 24.22 47.95 -2.00
C HIS A 480 24.88 47.64 -3.35
N ASN A 481 24.47 48.33 -4.42
CA ASN A 481 24.98 48.15 -5.79
C ASN A 481 24.95 46.68 -6.25
N ILE A 482 23.85 45.98 -5.98
CA ILE A 482 23.67 44.57 -6.38
C ILE A 482 23.05 44.55 -7.78
N PRO A 483 23.76 44.01 -8.80
CA PRO A 483 23.20 43.90 -10.14
C PRO A 483 22.07 42.87 -10.17
N LEU A 484 21.09 43.07 -11.04
CA LEU A 484 19.92 42.20 -11.23
C LEU A 484 19.73 41.88 -12.71
N SER A 485 19.26 40.68 -13.01
CA SER A 485 18.87 40.29 -14.37
C SER A 485 17.58 40.99 -14.80
N ALA A 486 17.52 41.36 -16.09
CA ALA A 486 16.31 41.95 -16.66
C ALA A 486 15.09 41.04 -16.49
N ALA A 487 15.27 39.72 -16.64
CA ALA A 487 14.20 38.73 -16.49
C ALA A 487 13.55 38.74 -15.09
N ALA A 488 14.35 38.84 -14.02
CA ALA A 488 13.82 38.91 -12.65
C ALA A 488 13.02 40.20 -12.42
N VAL A 489 13.50 41.33 -12.95
CA VAL A 489 12.81 42.62 -12.85
C VAL A 489 11.52 42.62 -13.67
N GLU A 490 11.55 42.10 -14.89
CA GLU A 490 10.38 41.94 -15.76
C GLU A 490 9.31 41.04 -15.13
N ALA A 491 9.70 39.90 -14.54
CA ALA A 491 8.80 38.99 -13.84
C ALA A 491 8.13 39.68 -12.64
N CYS A 492 8.91 40.41 -11.83
CA CYS A 492 8.39 41.18 -10.69
C CYS A 492 7.41 42.28 -11.13
N LEU A 493 7.76 43.06 -12.17
CA LEU A 493 6.88 44.10 -12.71
C LEU A 493 5.59 43.52 -13.27
N THR A 494 5.67 42.36 -13.92
CA THR A 494 4.50 41.67 -14.47
C THR A 494 3.56 41.21 -13.35
N LYS A 495 4.10 40.65 -12.24
CA LYS A 495 3.30 40.25 -11.07
C LYS A 495 2.49 41.41 -10.49
N PHE A 496 3.09 42.59 -10.39
CA PHE A 496 2.47 43.78 -9.77
C PHE A 496 1.88 44.79 -10.77
N ALA A 497 1.81 44.46 -12.06
CA ALA A 497 1.39 45.38 -13.11
C ALA A 497 0.00 46.01 -12.88
N ALA A 498 -0.92 45.25 -12.29
CA ALA A 498 -2.29 45.71 -12.00
C ALA A 498 -2.42 46.63 -10.78
N GLN A 499 -1.39 46.74 -9.93
CA GLN A 499 -1.47 47.45 -8.65
C GLN A 499 -1.01 48.92 -8.73
N ALA A 500 -0.48 49.37 -9.88
CA ALA A 500 -0.05 50.75 -10.14
C ALA A 500 0.71 51.42 -8.95
N HIS A 501 1.67 50.69 -8.36
CA HIS A 501 2.34 51.12 -7.13
C HIS A 501 3.52 52.07 -7.43
N GLN A 502 3.33 53.37 -7.18
CA GLN A 502 4.31 54.43 -7.50
C GLN A 502 5.70 54.18 -6.90
N ASP A 503 5.77 53.72 -5.64
CA ASP A 503 7.06 53.47 -4.97
C ASP A 503 7.85 52.33 -5.62
N LEU A 504 7.16 51.28 -6.10
CA LEU A 504 7.81 50.15 -6.77
C LEU A 504 8.44 50.61 -8.08
N ILE A 505 7.70 51.38 -8.88
CA ILE A 505 8.14 51.90 -10.16
C ILE A 505 9.29 52.91 -9.99
N ALA A 506 9.23 53.76 -8.95
CA ALA A 506 10.33 54.65 -8.61
C ALA A 506 11.61 53.88 -8.23
N CYS A 507 11.48 52.81 -7.44
CA CYS A 507 12.60 51.96 -7.06
C CYS A 507 13.21 51.23 -8.26
N VAL A 508 12.38 50.64 -9.15
CA VAL A 508 12.87 49.98 -10.38
C VAL A 508 13.56 50.98 -11.30
N ARG A 509 13.00 52.19 -11.49
CA ARG A 509 13.67 53.26 -12.23
C ARG A 509 15.02 53.60 -11.61
N GLY A 510 15.11 53.66 -10.28
CA GLY A 510 16.36 53.87 -9.55
C GLY A 510 17.43 52.85 -9.93
N VAL A 511 17.10 51.56 -9.88
CA VAL A 511 18.04 50.46 -10.20
C VAL A 511 18.44 50.48 -11.69
N VAL A 512 17.53 50.83 -12.60
CA VAL A 512 17.84 51.02 -14.04
C VAL A 512 18.76 52.22 -14.26
N THR A 513 18.48 53.37 -13.64
CA THR A 513 19.33 54.56 -13.76
C THR A 513 20.72 54.38 -13.14
N ALA A 514 20.85 53.49 -12.15
CA ALA A 514 22.11 53.11 -11.55
C ALA A 514 22.91 52.09 -12.39
N ASN A 515 22.41 51.70 -13.58
CA ASN A 515 23.00 50.65 -14.44
C ASN A 515 23.15 49.28 -13.75
N LEU A 516 22.28 48.99 -12.77
CA LEU A 516 22.27 47.70 -12.07
C LEU A 516 21.39 46.66 -12.78
N VAL A 517 20.60 47.05 -13.79
CA VAL A 517 19.84 46.14 -14.66
C VAL A 517 20.20 46.40 -16.12
N PRO A 518 20.42 45.36 -16.95
CA PRO A 518 20.50 45.53 -18.40
C PRO A 518 19.18 46.05 -18.97
N THR A 519 19.22 47.16 -19.70
CA THR A 519 18.03 47.74 -20.32
C THR A 519 17.58 46.92 -21.53
N THR A 520 16.42 46.28 -21.44
CA THR A 520 15.78 45.54 -22.56
C THR A 520 14.57 46.32 -23.09
N VAL A 521 14.17 46.04 -24.34
CA VAL A 521 12.94 46.61 -24.94
C VAL A 521 11.70 46.20 -24.15
N ALA A 522 11.66 44.96 -23.63
CA ALA A 522 10.57 44.45 -22.82
C ALA A 522 10.44 45.20 -21.48
N LEU A 523 11.55 45.40 -20.77
CA LEU A 523 11.60 46.16 -19.53
C LEU A 523 11.17 47.61 -19.73
N GLN A 524 11.64 48.28 -20.79
CA GLN A 524 11.19 49.64 -21.13
C GLN A 524 9.68 49.71 -21.39
N THR A 525 9.15 48.75 -22.15
CA THR A 525 7.71 48.69 -22.45
C THR A 525 6.87 48.48 -21.20
N LEU A 526 7.31 47.61 -20.27
CA LEU A 526 6.65 47.38 -18.99
C LEU A 526 6.69 48.61 -18.09
N LEU A 527 7.83 49.31 -18.03
CA LEU A 527 7.97 50.57 -17.29
C LEU A 527 7.04 51.66 -17.85
N ASP A 528 6.99 51.84 -19.17
CA ASP A 528 6.13 52.83 -19.83
C ASP A 528 4.64 52.51 -19.67
N ALA A 529 4.28 51.22 -19.64
CA ALA A 529 2.91 50.80 -19.36
C ALA A 529 2.53 51.05 -17.89
N ALA A 530 3.43 50.74 -16.96
CA ALA A 530 3.22 50.93 -15.53
C ALA A 530 3.10 52.42 -15.15
N VAL A 531 3.90 53.29 -15.77
CA VAL A 531 3.82 54.76 -15.61
C VAL A 531 2.49 55.30 -16.15
N ARG A 532 2.05 54.86 -17.34
CA ARG A 532 0.75 55.25 -17.90
C ARG A 532 -0.44 54.78 -17.04
N GLY A 533 -0.32 53.60 -16.43
CA GLY A 533 -1.29 53.08 -15.47
C GLY A 533 -1.46 53.99 -14.24
N ILE A 534 -0.35 54.50 -13.68
CA ILE A 534 -0.38 55.49 -12.59
C ILE A 534 -1.07 56.78 -13.03
N ASP A 535 -0.71 57.33 -14.19
CA ASP A 535 -1.25 58.60 -14.69
C ASP A 535 -2.76 58.52 -14.97
N SER A 536 -3.30 57.33 -15.25
CA SER A 536 -4.74 57.08 -15.44
C SER A 536 -5.51 56.84 -14.13
N ALA A 537 -4.82 56.52 -13.02
CA ALA A 537 -5.43 56.21 -11.73
C ALA A 537 -5.52 57.43 -10.78
N ILE A 538 -4.86 58.54 -11.12
CA ILE A 538 -4.94 59.81 -10.38
C ILE A 538 -6.19 60.58 -10.87
N PRO A 539 -7.17 60.91 -10.00
CA PRO A 539 -8.30 61.75 -10.39
C PRO A 539 -7.81 63.12 -10.90
N LEU A 540 -8.42 63.62 -11.98
CA LEU A 540 -8.06 64.87 -12.68
C LEU A 540 -7.99 66.13 -11.79
N GLU A 541 -8.48 66.09 -10.55
CA GLU A 541 -8.53 67.26 -9.65
C GLU A 541 -7.21 67.60 -8.96
N ALA A 542 -6.16 66.78 -9.07
CA ALA A 542 -4.84 67.10 -8.50
C ALA A 542 -3.87 67.78 -9.48
N ARG A 543 -4.28 68.08 -10.72
CA ARG A 543 -3.39 68.65 -11.76
C ARG A 543 -3.33 70.18 -11.83
N ASP A 544 -4.25 70.91 -11.18
CA ASP A 544 -4.29 72.38 -11.21
C ASP A 544 -3.92 73.00 -9.86
N CYS A 545 -2.62 73.02 -9.56
CA CYS A 545 -2.02 73.96 -8.61
C CYS A 545 -0.63 74.33 -9.11
N GLY A 546 -0.59 75.12 -10.21
CA GLY A 546 0.64 75.51 -10.89
C GLY A 546 0.52 76.79 -11.71
N GLY A 547 0.07 77.88 -11.07
CA GLY A 547 0.43 79.27 -11.37
C GLY A 547 0.35 79.79 -12.81
N THR A 548 -0.79 80.38 -13.18
CA THR A 548 -0.89 81.37 -14.25
C THR A 548 -0.24 82.69 -13.80
N VAL A 549 0.89 83.04 -14.41
CA VAL A 549 1.42 84.41 -14.41
C VAL A 549 0.86 85.13 -15.65
N ALA A 550 0.06 86.17 -15.41
CA ALA A 550 -0.47 87.04 -16.46
C ALA A 550 0.63 87.93 -17.07
N PRO A 551 0.61 88.22 -18.38
CA PRO A 551 1.44 89.27 -18.97
C PRO A 551 0.65 90.59 -19.08
N ASP A 552 1.13 91.62 -18.38
CA ASP A 552 0.81 93.02 -18.66
C ASP A 552 1.59 93.48 -19.90
N GLY A 553 0.93 94.19 -20.83
CA GLY A 553 1.64 94.83 -21.93
C GLY A 553 0.75 95.30 -23.08
N ALA A 554 0.25 96.52 -22.94
CA ALA A 554 -0.59 97.27 -23.87
C ALA A 554 -0.14 97.28 -25.35
N ALA A 555 -1.14 97.23 -26.24
CA ALA A 555 -1.01 97.62 -27.65
C ALA A 555 -1.27 99.13 -27.82
N PRO A 556 -0.53 99.85 -28.68
CA PRO A 556 -0.92 101.17 -29.18
C PRO A 556 -1.72 101.05 -30.50
N PRO A 557 -2.39 102.13 -30.95
CA PRO A 557 -3.65 102.04 -31.68
C PRO A 557 -3.50 102.00 -33.21
N LEU A 558 -4.45 101.32 -33.86
CA LEU A 558 -5.43 101.91 -34.80
C LEU A 558 -6.70 101.06 -34.82
#